data_AF-A0A383ELX0-F1
#
_entry.id   AF-A0A383ELX0-F1
#
_cell.length_a   1.000
_cell.length_b   1.000
_cell.length_c   1.000
_cell.angle_alpha   90.00
_cell.angle_beta   90.00
_cell.angle_gamma   90.00
#
_symmetry.space_group_name_H-M   'P 1'
#
loop_
_entity.id
_entity.type
_entity.pdbx_description
1 polymer ?
#
loop_
_entity_poly.entity_id
_entity_poly.type
_entity_poly.pdbx_seq_one_letter_code
_entity_poly.pdbx_strand_id
1 'polypeptide(L)'
;ASRFGGDEFVILLSNIESKKHVDTVAKKLIEEFKEPIIVDGVTFYVSISIGIAITNHSRATPVELLRHADIAMYEAKAKKGAEYRVYDATMNLKVMQKVELESEAREALRDNQFSLALQPQIEMHTGRLVGFEALLRWHHPKKGNISPADFIPLLENTSFMLELDYWVITRSTYLIRELKNSGYPDVKMAINLSAGQFLDPSLPEFLQQQIIKNDIAPDQVCLELTETVL
;
A
#
# COMPACT_ATOMS: atom_id res chain seq x y z
N ALA A 1 28.39 -12.89 3.81
CA ALA A 1 27.17 -12.37 3.17
C ALA A 1 27.11 -12.90 1.75
N SER A 2 25.91 -13.13 1.21
CA SER A 2 25.69 -13.54 -0.18
C SER A 2 24.61 -12.67 -0.80
N ARG A 3 24.70 -12.40 -2.10
CA ARG A 3 23.59 -11.81 -2.87
C ARG A 3 22.65 -12.93 -3.28
N PHE A 4 21.37 -12.81 -2.91
CA PHE A 4 20.38 -13.86 -3.13
C PHE A 4 19.65 -13.68 -4.48
N GLY A 5 19.44 -12.42 -4.88
CA GLY A 5 18.89 -12.02 -6.17
C GLY A 5 18.55 -10.52 -6.15
N GLY A 6 18.52 -9.84 -7.31
CA GLY A 6 18.11 -8.43 -7.37
C GLY A 6 18.87 -7.52 -6.38
N ASP A 7 18.13 -6.82 -5.54
CA ASP A 7 18.55 -5.96 -4.42
C ASP A 7 18.62 -6.69 -3.06
N GLU A 8 18.46 -8.02 -3.05
CA GLU A 8 18.38 -8.83 -1.82
C GLU A 8 19.72 -9.47 -1.44
N PHE A 9 20.05 -9.34 -0.15
CA PHE A 9 21.28 -9.88 0.45
C PHE A 9 20.96 -10.72 1.68
N VAL A 10 21.68 -11.82 1.86
CA VAL A 10 21.57 -12.72 3.01
C VAL A 10 22.87 -12.73 3.81
N ILE A 11 22.75 -12.56 5.12
CA ILE A 11 23.86 -12.60 6.08
C ILE A 11 23.62 -13.74 7.06
N LEU A 12 24.57 -14.67 7.13
CA LEU A 12 24.59 -15.73 8.13
C LEU A 12 25.51 -15.33 9.28
N LEU A 13 24.96 -15.27 10.49
CA LEU A 13 25.72 -15.08 11.73
C LEU A 13 25.77 -16.41 12.49
N SER A 14 26.95 -17.02 12.53
CA SER A 14 27.20 -18.25 13.28
C SER A 14 27.75 -17.94 14.68
N ASN A 15 27.57 -18.86 15.63
CA ASN A 15 28.12 -18.76 16.99
C ASN A 15 27.74 -17.48 17.74
N ILE A 16 26.48 -17.07 17.63
CA ILE A 16 25.96 -15.92 18.37
C ILE A 16 25.81 -16.24 19.86
N GLU A 17 26.35 -15.40 20.72
CA GLU A 17 26.28 -15.58 22.18
C GLU A 17 24.94 -15.12 22.76
N SER A 18 24.30 -14.15 22.10
CA SER A 18 23.01 -13.60 22.53
C SER A 18 22.29 -12.85 21.42
N LYS A 19 20.98 -12.63 21.60
CA LYS A 19 20.17 -11.77 20.74
C LYS A 19 20.75 -10.35 20.61
N LYS A 20 21.40 -9.84 21.67
CA LYS A 20 22.04 -8.52 21.68
C LYS A 20 23.16 -8.38 20.64
N HIS A 21 23.87 -9.47 20.33
CA HIS A 21 24.88 -9.46 19.27
C HIS A 21 24.21 -9.23 17.91
N VAL A 22 23.10 -9.94 17.65
CA VAL A 22 22.33 -9.80 16.41
C VAL A 22 21.77 -8.38 16.26
N ASP A 23 21.22 -7.81 17.34
CA ASP A 23 20.75 -6.42 17.37
C ASP A 23 21.87 -5.41 17.04
N THR A 24 23.09 -5.66 17.54
CA THR A 24 24.25 -4.80 17.31
C THR A 24 24.65 -4.81 15.84
N VAL A 25 24.70 -5.99 15.21
CA VAL A 25 25.02 -6.12 13.78
C VAL A 25 23.96 -5.45 12.93
N ALA A 26 22.68 -5.68 13.21
CA ALA A 26 21.58 -5.09 12.45
C ALA A 26 21.60 -3.56 12.51
N LYS A 27 21.78 -2.98 13.71
CA LYS A 27 21.91 -1.53 13.88
C LYS A 27 23.12 -0.98 13.14
N LYS A 28 24.28 -1.65 13.24
CA LYS A 28 25.48 -1.22 12.52
C LYS A 28 25.22 -1.16 11.01
N LEU A 29 24.60 -2.20 10.44
CA LEU A 29 24.27 -2.22 9.01
C LEU A 29 23.34 -1.06 8.63
N ILE A 30 22.31 -0.79 9.41
CA ILE A 30 21.39 0.33 9.16
C ILE A 30 22.12 1.69 9.21
N GLU A 31 22.99 1.90 10.20
CA GLU A 31 23.74 3.15 10.34
C GLU A 31 24.69 3.40 9.16
N GLU A 32 25.37 2.37 8.65
CA GLU A 32 26.29 2.51 7.51
C GLU A 32 25.56 2.94 6.22
N PHE A 33 24.28 2.62 6.08
CA PHE A 33 23.46 3.03 4.93
C PHE A 33 22.81 4.42 5.09
N LYS A 34 23.08 5.13 6.19
CA LYS A 34 22.68 6.55 6.30
C LYS A 34 23.58 7.47 5.49
N GLU A 35 24.84 7.07 5.30
CA GLU A 35 25.78 7.83 4.48
C GLU A 35 25.44 7.64 2.99
N PRO A 36 25.46 8.71 2.18
CA PRO A 36 25.15 8.61 0.76
C PRO A 36 26.26 7.89 -0.02
N ILE A 37 25.85 7.19 -1.07
CA ILE A 37 26.76 6.50 -1.98
C ILE A 37 27.01 7.40 -3.20
N ILE A 38 28.27 7.70 -3.50
CA ILE A 38 28.65 8.50 -4.67
C ILE A 38 29.03 7.56 -5.81
N VAL A 39 28.29 7.62 -6.92
CA VAL A 39 28.57 6.89 -8.17
C VAL A 39 28.64 7.90 -9.31
N ASP A 40 29.75 7.96 -10.03
CA ASP A 40 29.99 8.89 -11.14
C ASP A 40 29.71 10.37 -10.80
N GLY A 41 29.98 10.77 -9.55
CA GLY A 41 29.73 12.13 -9.05
C GLY A 41 28.28 12.42 -8.68
N VAL A 42 27.36 11.46 -8.85
CA VAL A 42 25.96 11.55 -8.43
C VAL A 42 25.82 10.93 -7.04
N THR A 43 25.09 11.63 -6.17
CA THR A 43 24.86 11.23 -4.78
C THR A 43 23.55 10.45 -4.66
N PHE A 44 23.62 9.20 -4.20
CA PHE A 44 22.46 8.33 -4.00
C PHE A 44 22.22 8.09 -2.51
N TYR A 45 20.97 8.20 -2.08
CA TYR A 45 20.55 7.83 -0.73
C TYR A 45 19.77 6.52 -0.80
N VAL A 46 20.23 5.51 -0.08
CA VAL A 46 19.64 4.16 -0.11
C VAL A 46 19.35 3.72 1.32
N SER A 47 18.12 3.28 1.58
CA SER A 47 17.76 2.66 2.86
C SER A 47 17.70 1.14 2.74
N ILE A 48 17.93 0.44 3.85
CA ILE A 48 17.78 -1.02 3.93
C ILE A 48 16.73 -1.41 4.96
N SER A 49 15.96 -2.46 4.67
CA SER A 49 15.08 -3.14 5.64
C SER A 49 15.65 -4.52 5.93
N ILE A 50 15.77 -4.89 7.21
CA ILE A 50 16.44 -6.15 7.61
C ILE A 50 15.46 -7.09 8.31
N GLY A 51 15.33 -8.30 7.80
CA GLY A 51 14.62 -9.39 8.47
C GLY A 51 15.57 -10.40 9.10
N ILE A 52 15.28 -10.80 10.33
CA ILE A 52 16.19 -11.62 11.14
C ILE A 52 15.46 -12.86 11.63
N ALA A 53 15.92 -14.05 11.26
CA ALA A 53 15.51 -15.31 11.88
C ALA A 53 16.62 -15.83 12.80
N ILE A 54 16.25 -16.24 14.02
CA ILE A 54 17.17 -16.82 14.99
C ILE A 54 16.67 -18.23 15.33
N THR A 55 17.58 -19.20 15.34
CA THR A 55 17.29 -20.56 15.81
C THR A 55 18.39 -21.05 16.74
N ASN A 56 17.98 -21.81 17.75
CA ASN A 56 18.85 -22.63 18.59
C ASN A 56 18.60 -24.13 18.37
N HIS A 57 17.72 -24.47 17.42
CA HIS A 57 17.28 -25.84 17.18
C HIS A 57 18.09 -26.49 16.06
N SER A 58 18.67 -27.65 16.36
CA SER A 58 19.39 -28.48 15.39
C SER A 58 18.53 -29.05 14.25
N ARG A 59 17.19 -28.91 14.35
CA ARG A 59 16.24 -29.37 13.33
C ARG A 59 15.75 -28.28 12.37
N ALA A 60 16.09 -27.01 12.62
CA ALA A 60 15.68 -25.93 11.74
C ALA A 60 16.32 -26.11 10.35
N THR A 61 15.52 -26.01 9.30
CA THR A 61 16.04 -26.15 7.93
C THR A 61 16.49 -24.78 7.39
N PRO A 62 17.48 -24.73 6.48
CA PRO A 62 17.87 -23.48 5.84
C PRO A 62 16.69 -22.77 5.14
N VAL A 63 15.81 -23.55 4.50
CA VAL A 63 14.61 -23.04 3.81
C VAL A 63 13.66 -22.36 4.79
N GLU A 64 13.43 -22.99 5.95
CA GLU A 64 12.57 -22.43 7.00
C GLU A 64 13.14 -21.12 7.58
N LEU A 65 14.45 -21.06 7.84
CA LEU A 65 15.10 -19.84 8.34
C LEU A 65 15.05 -18.70 7.33
N LEU A 66 15.30 -18.99 6.05
CA LEU A 66 15.17 -18.02 4.99
C LEU A 66 13.74 -17.48 4.91
N ARG A 67 12.73 -18.36 4.96
CA ARG A 67 11.31 -17.96 5.00
C ARG A 67 10.98 -17.06 6.20
N HIS A 68 11.48 -17.40 7.39
CA HIS A 68 11.25 -16.60 8.59
C HIS A 68 11.94 -15.23 8.52
N ALA A 69 13.16 -15.19 7.99
CA ALA A 69 13.89 -13.93 7.80
C ALA A 69 13.17 -13.05 6.77
N ASP A 70 12.69 -13.63 5.67
CA ASP A 70 11.94 -12.92 4.64
C ASP A 70 10.63 -12.30 5.18
N ILE A 71 9.86 -13.07 5.96
CA ILE A 71 8.65 -12.56 6.63
C ILE A 71 8.97 -11.37 7.55
N ALA A 72 10.04 -11.47 8.33
CA ALA A 72 10.46 -10.38 9.20
C ALA A 72 10.96 -9.15 8.41
N MET A 73 11.64 -9.37 7.28
CA MET A 73 12.12 -8.30 6.40
C MET A 73 10.93 -7.55 5.81
N TYR A 74 9.90 -8.27 5.38
CA TYR A 74 8.68 -7.67 4.87
C TYR A 74 7.98 -6.82 5.93
N GLU A 75 7.87 -7.30 7.17
CA GLU A 75 7.35 -6.49 8.28
C GLU A 75 8.21 -5.24 8.56
N ALA A 76 9.53 -5.35 8.41
CA ALA A 76 10.43 -4.21 8.52
C ALA A 76 10.21 -3.19 7.39
N LYS A 77 9.89 -3.65 6.18
CA LYS A 77 9.61 -2.80 5.00
C LYS A 77 8.24 -2.11 5.07
N ALA A 78 7.25 -2.74 5.70
CA ALA A 78 5.90 -2.18 5.88
C ALA A 78 5.88 -0.96 6.82
N LYS A 79 6.84 -0.86 7.74
CA LYS A 79 7.08 0.38 8.49
C LYS A 79 8.00 1.27 7.69
N LYS A 80 7.62 2.54 7.50
CA LYS A 80 8.47 3.51 6.82
C LYS A 80 9.79 3.66 7.57
N GLY A 81 10.90 3.35 6.89
CA GLY A 81 12.25 3.65 7.37
C GLY A 81 13.22 2.45 7.34
N ALA A 82 14.50 2.76 7.52
CA ALA A 82 15.58 1.80 7.66
C ALA A 82 15.50 1.08 9.02
N GLU A 83 14.60 0.10 9.14
CA GLU A 83 14.36 -0.66 10.36
C GLU A 83 14.76 -2.14 10.19
N TYR A 84 14.96 -2.83 11.32
CA TYR A 84 15.11 -4.28 11.34
C TYR A 84 14.02 -4.91 12.19
N ARG A 85 13.66 -6.15 11.87
CA ARG A 85 12.74 -6.95 12.67
C ARG A 85 13.27 -8.36 12.87
N VAL A 86 13.11 -8.84 14.10
CA VAL A 86 13.36 -10.23 14.45
C VAL A 86 12.05 -10.99 14.32
N TYR A 87 12.08 -12.07 13.55
CA TYR A 87 10.95 -12.94 13.36
C TYR A 87 10.37 -13.40 14.70
N ASP A 88 9.06 -13.30 14.79
CA ASP A 88 8.26 -13.94 15.82
C ASP A 88 7.09 -14.68 15.17
N ALA A 89 6.55 -15.68 15.85
CA ALA A 89 5.50 -16.53 15.30
C ALA A 89 4.21 -15.77 14.96
N THR A 90 3.96 -14.60 15.57
CA THR A 90 2.80 -13.77 15.27
C THR A 90 2.90 -13.07 13.91
N MET A 91 4.12 -12.92 13.36
CA MET A 91 4.33 -12.37 12.02
C MET A 91 3.76 -13.27 10.92
N ASN A 92 3.79 -14.60 11.10
CA ASN A 92 3.09 -15.51 10.16
C ASN A 92 1.60 -15.21 10.10
N LEU A 93 0.98 -14.87 11.25
CA LEU A 93 -0.45 -14.57 11.29
C LEU A 93 -0.78 -13.34 10.46
N LYS A 94 0.07 -12.31 10.48
CA LYS A 94 -0.14 -11.11 9.65
C LYS A 94 0.01 -11.39 8.15
N VAL A 95 0.99 -12.21 7.77
CA VAL A 95 1.15 -12.64 6.36
C VAL A 95 -0.05 -13.45 5.91
N MET A 96 -0.51 -14.40 6.73
CA MET A 96 -1.71 -15.18 6.44
C MET A 96 -2.96 -14.30 6.35
N GLN A 97 -3.14 -13.36 7.28
CA GLN A 97 -4.23 -12.39 7.25
C GLN A 97 -4.21 -11.55 5.97
N LYS A 98 -3.04 -11.10 5.53
CA LYS A 98 -2.90 -10.34 4.27
C LYS A 98 -3.32 -11.17 3.06
N VAL A 99 -2.84 -12.42 2.96
CA VAL A 99 -3.18 -13.32 1.86
C VAL A 99 -4.67 -13.64 1.85
N GLU A 100 -5.25 -13.96 3.02
CA GLU A 100 -6.68 -14.22 3.17
C GLU A 100 -7.50 -12.99 2.78
N LEU A 101 -7.13 -11.81 3.26
CA LEU A 101 -7.83 -10.57 2.96
C LEU A 101 -7.71 -10.17 1.49
N GLU A 102 -6.56 -10.35 0.85
CA GLU A 102 -6.41 -10.10 -0.60
C GLU A 102 -7.32 -11.04 -1.41
N SER A 103 -7.38 -12.32 -1.03
CA SER A 103 -8.28 -13.28 -1.67
C SER A 103 -9.75 -12.88 -1.49
N GLU A 104 -10.15 -12.53 -0.27
CA GLU A 104 -11.50 -12.05 0.04
C GLU A 104 -11.82 -10.75 -0.70
N ALA A 105 -10.87 -9.83 -0.83
CA ALA A 105 -11.07 -8.56 -1.51
C ALA A 105 -11.26 -8.76 -3.03
N ARG A 106 -10.53 -9.69 -3.65
CA ARG A 106 -10.74 -10.08 -5.05
C ARG A 106 -12.13 -10.68 -5.29
N GLU A 107 -12.61 -11.51 -4.37
CA GLU A 107 -14.00 -12.02 -4.41
C GLU A 107 -15.00 -10.88 -4.23
N ALA A 108 -14.77 -10.01 -3.25
CA ALA A 108 -15.61 -8.87 -2.93
C ALA A 108 -15.81 -7.92 -4.11
N LEU A 109 -14.77 -7.67 -4.91
CA LEU A 109 -14.88 -6.84 -6.11
C LEU A 109 -15.79 -7.48 -7.16
N ARG A 110 -15.68 -8.80 -7.38
CA ARG A 110 -16.53 -9.55 -8.31
C ARG A 110 -17.99 -9.63 -7.84
N ASP A 111 -18.18 -9.72 -6.54
CA ASP A 111 -19.49 -9.90 -5.90
C ASP A 111 -20.18 -8.57 -5.53
N ASN A 112 -19.68 -7.43 -6.04
CA ASN A 112 -20.23 -6.08 -5.77
C ASN A 112 -20.31 -5.71 -4.28
N GLN A 113 -19.34 -6.17 -3.49
CA GLN A 113 -19.25 -5.88 -2.06
C GLN A 113 -18.53 -4.56 -1.76
N PHE A 114 -17.89 -3.94 -2.76
CA PHE A 114 -17.34 -2.60 -2.64
C PHE A 114 -18.35 -1.54 -3.07
N SER A 115 -18.35 -0.41 -2.37
CA SER A 115 -19.15 0.77 -2.71
C SER A 115 -18.38 2.06 -2.43
N LEU A 116 -18.91 3.19 -2.89
CA LEU A 116 -18.39 4.52 -2.55
C LEU A 116 -19.42 5.26 -1.70
N ALA A 117 -19.02 5.66 -0.50
CA ALA A 117 -19.74 6.65 0.28
C ALA A 117 -19.32 8.05 -0.19
N LEU A 118 -20.29 8.96 -0.29
CA LEU A 118 -20.05 10.33 -0.73
C LEU A 118 -20.14 11.28 0.47
N GLN A 119 -19.02 11.91 0.82
CA GLN A 119 -19.00 12.94 1.87
C GLN A 119 -19.12 14.33 1.25
N PRO A 120 -20.16 15.13 1.58
CA PRO A 120 -20.38 16.42 0.94
C PRO A 120 -19.32 17.46 1.34
N GLN A 121 -18.90 18.26 0.38
CA GLN A 121 -18.02 19.41 0.55
C GLN A 121 -18.82 20.69 0.33
N ILE A 122 -18.92 21.53 1.37
CA ILE A 122 -19.76 22.74 1.39
C ILE A 122 -18.88 23.99 1.43
N GLU A 123 -19.18 24.97 0.58
CA GLU A 123 -18.55 26.29 0.61
C GLU A 123 -19.04 27.09 1.83
N MET A 124 -18.14 27.41 2.75
CA MET A 124 -18.48 28.02 4.05
C MET A 124 -19.21 29.37 3.92
N HIS A 125 -18.88 30.17 2.92
CA HIS A 125 -19.44 31.52 2.77
C HIS A 125 -20.85 31.52 2.20
N THR A 126 -21.17 30.58 1.32
CA THR A 126 -22.44 30.53 0.58
C THR A 126 -23.36 29.41 1.05
N GLY A 127 -22.84 28.43 1.78
CA GLY A 127 -23.53 27.19 2.13
C GLY A 127 -23.78 26.26 0.93
N ARG A 128 -23.17 26.55 -0.23
CA ARG A 128 -23.40 25.80 -1.47
C ARG A 128 -22.62 24.48 -1.45
N LEU A 129 -23.25 23.42 -1.94
CA LEU A 129 -22.57 22.16 -2.25
C LEU A 129 -21.61 22.37 -3.42
N VAL A 130 -20.32 22.10 -3.19
CA VAL A 130 -19.25 22.23 -4.18
C VAL A 130 -18.91 20.88 -4.80
N GLY A 131 -19.01 19.82 -4.02
CA GLY A 131 -18.61 18.49 -4.46
C GLY A 131 -18.76 17.45 -3.37
N PHE A 132 -18.17 16.29 -3.63
CA PHE A 132 -18.12 15.17 -2.71
C PHE A 132 -16.72 14.57 -2.68
N GLU A 133 -16.33 14.04 -1.53
CA GLU A 133 -15.23 13.08 -1.45
C GLU A 133 -15.77 11.66 -1.61
N ALA A 134 -15.20 10.91 -2.55
CA ALA A 134 -15.50 9.50 -2.78
C ALA A 134 -14.66 8.64 -1.83
N LEU A 135 -15.35 8.00 -0.88
CA LEU A 135 -14.73 7.19 0.16
C LEU A 135 -15.08 5.72 -0.04
N LEU A 136 -14.08 4.89 -0.30
CA LEU A 136 -14.24 3.45 -0.49
C LEU A 136 -14.85 2.78 0.75
N ARG A 137 -15.77 1.85 0.54
CA ARG A 137 -16.42 1.04 1.58
C ARG A 137 -16.43 -0.41 1.15
N TRP A 138 -16.20 -1.31 2.11
CA TRP A 138 -16.29 -2.74 1.89
C TRP A 138 -17.37 -3.34 2.79
N HIS A 139 -18.40 -3.90 2.16
CA HIS A 139 -19.52 -4.59 2.80
C HIS A 139 -19.34 -6.10 2.70
N HIS A 140 -18.68 -6.69 3.68
CA HIS A 140 -18.43 -8.12 3.70
C HIS A 140 -19.66 -8.89 4.24
N PRO A 141 -20.13 -9.96 3.58
CA PRO A 141 -21.38 -10.66 3.94
C PRO A 141 -21.37 -11.27 5.35
N LYS A 142 -20.23 -11.79 5.80
CA LYS A 142 -20.04 -12.34 7.15
C LYS A 142 -19.48 -11.36 8.19
N LYS A 143 -18.51 -10.52 7.81
CA LYS A 143 -17.77 -9.61 8.72
C LYS A 143 -18.43 -8.24 8.88
N GLY A 144 -19.47 -7.93 8.08
CA GLY A 144 -20.11 -6.61 8.07
C GLY A 144 -19.24 -5.57 7.36
N ASN A 145 -19.34 -4.31 7.80
CA ASN A 145 -18.56 -3.23 7.21
C ASN A 145 -17.10 -3.31 7.67
N ILE A 146 -16.18 -3.51 6.73
CA ILE A 146 -14.75 -3.49 6.98
C ILE A 146 -14.23 -2.06 6.77
N SER A 147 -13.51 -1.52 7.75
CA SER A 147 -12.98 -0.16 7.68
C SER A 147 -11.89 -0.07 6.61
N PRO A 148 -11.86 1.01 5.79
CA PRO A 148 -10.72 1.30 4.91
C PRO A 148 -9.37 1.29 5.63
N ALA A 149 -9.33 1.75 6.89
CA ALA A 149 -8.11 1.72 7.69
C ALA A 149 -7.61 0.30 8.02
N ASP A 150 -8.48 -0.71 7.96
CA ASP A 150 -8.12 -2.09 8.26
C ASP A 150 -7.60 -2.82 7.02
N PHE A 151 -8.18 -2.56 5.84
CA PHE A 151 -7.83 -3.31 4.63
C PHE A 151 -6.88 -2.58 3.67
N ILE A 152 -6.95 -1.25 3.55
CA ILE A 152 -6.09 -0.51 2.62
C ILE A 152 -4.60 -0.75 2.94
N PRO A 153 -4.12 -0.62 4.19
CA PRO A 153 -2.70 -0.85 4.50
C PRO A 153 -2.23 -2.28 4.19
N LEU A 154 -3.14 -3.26 4.24
CA LEU A 154 -2.82 -4.65 3.96
C LEU A 154 -2.76 -4.93 2.46
N LEU A 155 -3.61 -4.27 1.67
CA LEU A 155 -3.62 -4.36 0.22
C LEU A 155 -2.59 -3.44 -0.44
N GLU A 156 -2.08 -2.43 0.26
CA GLU A 156 -1.07 -1.51 -0.26
C GLU A 156 0.11 -2.29 -0.88
N ASN A 157 0.57 -1.81 -2.06
CA ASN A 157 1.61 -2.44 -2.88
C ASN A 157 1.26 -3.85 -3.43
N THR A 158 0.00 -4.31 -3.35
CA THR A 158 -0.46 -5.49 -4.09
C THR A 158 -0.94 -5.10 -5.48
N SER A 159 -0.90 -6.04 -6.43
CA SER A 159 -1.49 -5.82 -7.77
C SER A 159 -3.00 -5.61 -7.71
N PHE A 160 -3.67 -6.19 -6.70
CA PHE A 160 -5.10 -6.01 -6.51
C PHE A 160 -5.46 -4.59 -6.05
N MET A 161 -4.62 -3.91 -5.25
CA MET A 161 -4.91 -2.53 -4.87
C MET A 161 -4.98 -1.62 -6.10
N LEU A 162 -4.05 -1.79 -7.05
CA LEU A 162 -4.08 -1.04 -8.31
C LEU A 162 -5.37 -1.31 -9.11
N GLU A 163 -5.81 -2.57 -9.18
CA GLU A 163 -7.09 -2.96 -9.79
C GLU A 163 -8.29 -2.28 -9.11
N LEU A 164 -8.30 -2.26 -7.77
CA LEU A 164 -9.33 -1.63 -6.95
C LEU A 164 -9.34 -0.11 -7.11
N ASP A 165 -8.17 0.52 -7.20
CA ASP A 165 -8.03 1.96 -7.42
C ASP A 165 -8.60 2.38 -8.78
N TYR A 166 -8.37 1.60 -9.84
CA TYR A 166 -8.99 1.83 -11.14
C TYR A 166 -10.51 1.63 -11.13
N TRP A 167 -10.99 0.68 -10.34
CA TRP A 167 -12.42 0.52 -10.09
C TRP A 167 -13.01 1.76 -9.38
N VAL A 168 -12.31 2.32 -8.39
CA VAL A 168 -12.73 3.55 -7.69
C VAL A 168 -12.87 4.72 -8.67
N ILE A 169 -11.90 4.94 -9.56
CA ILE A 169 -11.99 6.00 -10.60
C ILE A 169 -13.20 5.76 -11.51
N THR A 170 -13.36 4.53 -11.99
CA THR A 170 -14.49 4.15 -12.87
C THR A 170 -15.82 4.44 -12.20
N ARG A 171 -15.97 4.04 -10.93
CA ARG A 171 -17.22 4.25 -10.19
C ARG A 171 -17.45 5.72 -9.87
N SER A 172 -16.41 6.46 -9.52
CA SER A 172 -16.48 7.88 -9.20
C SER A 172 -16.89 8.72 -10.41
N THR A 173 -16.28 8.49 -11.57
CA THR A 173 -16.63 9.19 -12.82
C THR A 173 -18.06 8.87 -13.28
N TYR A 174 -18.51 7.63 -13.10
CA TYR A 174 -19.91 7.27 -13.29
C TYR A 174 -20.86 8.03 -12.33
N LEU A 175 -20.50 8.15 -11.05
CA LEU A 175 -21.31 8.88 -10.08
C LEU A 175 -21.41 10.38 -10.41
N ILE A 176 -20.35 11.01 -10.94
CA ILE A 176 -20.41 12.40 -11.41
C ILE A 176 -21.47 12.55 -12.50
N ARG A 177 -21.52 11.63 -13.47
CA ARG A 177 -22.54 11.63 -14.53
C ARG A 177 -23.95 11.49 -13.97
N GLU A 178 -24.16 10.59 -13.02
CA GLU A 178 -25.46 10.40 -12.36
C GLU A 178 -25.90 11.67 -11.61
N LEU A 179 -24.97 12.33 -10.91
CA LEU A 179 -25.22 13.59 -10.21
C LEU A 179 -25.56 14.73 -11.19
N LYS A 180 -24.80 14.85 -12.30
CA LYS A 180 -25.09 15.79 -13.40
C LYS A 180 -26.52 15.61 -13.91
N ASN A 181 -26.93 14.37 -14.20
CA ASN A 181 -28.27 14.04 -14.66
C ASN A 181 -29.36 14.28 -13.61
N SER A 182 -29.00 14.26 -12.32
CA SER A 182 -29.89 14.47 -11.19
C SER A 182 -30.02 15.95 -10.78
N GLY A 183 -29.49 16.89 -11.57
CA GLY A 183 -29.60 18.33 -11.32
C GLY A 183 -28.42 18.96 -10.58
N TYR A 184 -27.29 18.26 -10.47
CA TYR A 184 -26.06 18.76 -9.87
C TYR A 184 -24.95 18.85 -10.94
N PRO A 185 -25.05 19.73 -11.95
CA PRO A 185 -24.15 19.74 -13.09
C PRO A 185 -22.72 20.18 -12.74
N ASP A 186 -22.55 20.98 -11.68
CA ASP A 186 -21.28 21.64 -11.33
C ASP A 186 -20.55 20.98 -10.15
N VAL A 187 -21.01 19.82 -9.68
CA VAL A 187 -20.36 19.15 -8.54
C VAL A 187 -19.07 18.49 -8.98
N LYS A 188 -18.08 18.59 -8.10
CA LYS A 188 -16.80 17.90 -8.22
C LYS A 188 -16.78 16.62 -7.39
N MET A 189 -15.94 15.68 -7.78
CA MET A 189 -15.64 14.48 -7.02
C MET A 189 -14.15 14.46 -6.69
N ALA A 190 -13.83 14.51 -5.41
CA ALA A 190 -12.51 14.21 -4.88
C ALA A 190 -12.33 12.68 -4.79
N ILE A 191 -11.23 12.18 -5.35
CA ILE A 191 -10.88 10.77 -5.42
C ILE A 191 -9.48 10.60 -4.83
N ASN A 192 -9.37 9.80 -3.79
CA ASN A 192 -8.10 9.46 -3.17
C ASN A 192 -7.23 8.63 -4.15
N LEU A 193 -5.97 8.99 -4.30
CA LEU A 193 -4.99 8.35 -5.18
C LEU A 193 -3.91 7.65 -4.36
N SER A 194 -3.69 6.35 -4.62
CA SER A 194 -2.60 5.59 -4.00
C SER A 194 -1.24 5.94 -4.63
N ALA A 195 -0.15 5.63 -3.92
CA ALA A 195 1.20 5.81 -4.46
C ALA A 195 1.45 4.94 -5.70
N GLY A 196 0.94 3.71 -5.68
CA GLY A 196 1.06 2.77 -6.80
C GLY A 196 0.34 3.30 -8.05
N GLN A 197 -0.86 3.85 -7.88
CA GLN A 197 -1.61 4.42 -9.00
C GLN A 197 -0.99 5.71 -9.54
N PHE A 198 -0.45 6.58 -8.67
CA PHE A 198 0.25 7.81 -9.08
C PHE A 198 1.48 7.52 -9.97
N LEU A 199 2.20 6.44 -9.68
CA LEU A 199 3.39 6.02 -10.42
C LEU A 199 3.05 5.20 -11.68
N ASP A 200 1.79 4.81 -11.90
CA ASP A 200 1.39 4.03 -13.07
C ASP A 200 1.34 4.91 -14.32
N PRO A 201 2.18 4.64 -15.35
CA PRO A 201 2.18 5.39 -16.60
C PRO A 201 0.85 5.35 -17.36
N SER A 202 -0.02 4.38 -17.05
CA SER A 202 -1.31 4.17 -17.72
C SER A 202 -2.42 5.08 -17.20
N LEU A 203 -2.24 5.69 -16.01
CA LEU A 203 -3.27 6.47 -15.33
C LEU A 203 -3.82 7.63 -16.16
N PRO A 204 -3.00 8.48 -16.84
CA PRO A 204 -3.52 9.61 -17.60
C PRO A 204 -4.44 9.19 -18.75
N GLU A 205 -4.05 8.16 -19.51
CA GLU A 205 -4.87 7.63 -20.61
C GLU A 205 -6.17 7.05 -20.07
N PHE A 206 -6.10 6.27 -18.99
CA PHE A 206 -7.28 5.68 -18.36
C PHE A 206 -8.28 6.75 -17.88
N LEU A 207 -7.80 7.80 -17.20
CA LEU A 207 -8.63 8.92 -16.75
C LEU A 207 -9.31 9.62 -17.92
N GLN A 208 -8.57 9.91 -19.00
CA GLN A 208 -9.13 10.52 -20.20
C GLN A 208 -10.26 9.67 -20.79
N GLN A 209 -10.07 8.35 -20.87
CA GLN A 209 -11.10 7.42 -21.34
C GLN A 209 -12.34 7.46 -20.45
N GLN A 210 -12.20 7.47 -19.11
CA GLN A 210 -13.34 7.53 -18.20
C GLN A 210 -14.11 8.86 -18.30
N ILE A 211 -13.41 9.98 -18.45
CA ILE A 211 -14.01 11.30 -18.63
C ILE A 211 -14.85 11.34 -19.92
N ILE A 212 -14.28 10.90 -21.05
CA ILE A 212 -14.99 10.85 -22.34
C ILE A 212 -16.19 9.91 -22.27
N LYS A 213 -16.01 8.69 -21.72
CA LYS A 213 -17.05 7.68 -21.61
C LYS A 213 -18.27 8.16 -20.81
N ASN A 214 -18.04 8.98 -19.78
CA ASN A 214 -19.09 9.45 -18.89
C ASN A 214 -19.64 10.85 -19.25
N ASP A 215 -19.12 11.50 -20.30
CA ASP A 215 -19.53 12.86 -20.70
C ASP A 215 -19.48 13.87 -19.53
N ILE A 216 -18.36 13.86 -18.81
CA ILE A 216 -18.10 14.77 -17.69
C ILE A 216 -16.98 15.75 -18.06
N ALA A 217 -16.95 16.91 -17.41
CA ALA A 217 -15.87 17.86 -17.61
C ALA A 217 -14.65 17.46 -16.75
N PRO A 218 -13.40 17.62 -17.25
CA PRO A 218 -12.20 17.23 -16.49
C PRO A 218 -12.07 17.90 -15.12
N ASP A 219 -12.56 19.14 -14.97
CA ASP A 219 -12.53 19.92 -13.73
C ASP A 219 -13.53 19.42 -12.66
N GLN A 220 -14.38 18.45 -13.01
CA GLN A 220 -15.23 17.73 -12.07
C GLN A 220 -14.50 16.59 -11.36
N VAL A 221 -13.31 16.19 -11.81
CA VAL A 221 -12.49 15.16 -11.17
C VAL A 221 -11.34 15.83 -10.44
N CYS A 222 -11.29 15.67 -9.12
CA CYS A 222 -10.19 16.13 -8.28
C CYS A 222 -9.46 14.91 -7.73
N LEU A 223 -8.17 14.76 -8.01
CA LEU A 223 -7.35 13.69 -7.46
C LEU A 223 -6.68 14.20 -6.19
N GLU A 224 -6.85 13.47 -5.10
CA GLU A 224 -6.26 13.78 -3.81
C GLU A 224 -5.08 12.85 -3.54
N LEU A 225 -3.95 13.44 -3.22
CA LEU A 225 -2.73 12.75 -2.84
C LEU A 225 -2.47 13.05 -1.37
N THR A 226 -2.11 12.01 -0.62
CA THR A 226 -1.59 12.25 0.73
C THR A 226 -0.18 12.83 0.63
N GLU A 227 0.18 13.72 1.55
CA GLU A 227 1.51 14.36 1.62
C GLU A 227 2.66 13.33 1.59
N THR A 228 2.39 12.12 2.08
CA THR A 228 3.35 11.03 2.08
C THR A 228 3.66 10.37 0.73
N VAL A 229 2.90 10.68 -0.32
CA VAL A 229 3.10 10.15 -1.69
C VAL A 229 4.05 11.06 -2.50
N LEU A 230 4.19 12.33 -2.12
CA LEU A 230 5.08 13.33 -2.73
C LEU A 230 6.47 13.30 -2.08
#